data_AF-A0A7Y1ZNY0-F1
#
_entry.id   AF-A0A7Y1ZNY0-F1
#
_cell.length_a   1.000
_cell.length_b   1.000
_cell.length_c   1.000
_cell.angle_alpha   90.00
_cell.angle_beta   90.00
_cell.angle_gamma   90.00
#
_symmetry.space_group_name_H-M   'P 1'
#
loop_
_entity.id
_entity.type
_entity.pdbx_description
1 polymer ?
#
loop_
_entity_poly.entity_id
_entity_poly.type
_entity_poly.pdbx_seq_one_letter_code
_entity_poly.pdbx_strand_id
1 'polypeptide(L)' 'HSGFGIGLERTITWICKLPHLREAIPFPRLMGRLNP' A
#
# COMPACT_ATOMS: atom_id res chain seq x y z
N HIS A 1 15.55 6.30 -23.38
CA HIS A 1 15.58 5.56 -22.10
C HIS A 1 14.45 6.09 -21.25
N SER A 2 13.51 5.23 -20.85
CA SER A 2 12.38 5.58 -20.00
C SER A 2 12.10 4.41 -19.06
N GLY A 3 11.78 4.70 -17.81
CA GLY A 3 11.35 3.74 -16.81
C GLY A 3 10.13 4.28 -16.07
N PHE A 4 9.32 3.38 -15.50
CA PHE A 4 8.21 3.74 -14.63
C PHE A 4 8.22 2.84 -13.39
N GLY A 5 7.65 3.36 -12.31
CA GLY A 5 7.42 2.64 -11.07
C GLY A 5 5.94 2.56 -10.77
N ILE A 6 5.52 1.50 -10.11
CA ILE A 6 4.14 1.31 -9.66
C ILE A 6 4.12 0.92 -8.18
N GLY A 7 3.23 1.54 -7.41
CA GLY A 7 3.02 1.18 -6.02
C GLY A 7 2.02 0.03 -5.91
N LEU A 8 2.51 -1.18 -5.64
CA LEU A 8 1.69 -2.40 -5.58
C LEU A 8 0.50 -2.26 -4.64
N GLU A 9 0.72 -1.76 -3.42
CA GLU A 9 -0.35 -1.65 -2.42
C GLU A 9 -1.42 -0.65 -2.89
N ARG A 10 -1.00 0.40 -3.61
CA ARG A 10 -1.90 1.42 -4.19
C ARG A 10 -2.71 0.84 -5.35
N THR A 11 -2.09 0.00 -6.17
CA THR A 11 -2.79 -0.74 -7.23
C THR A 11 -3.84 -1.67 -6.64
N ILE A 12 -3.49 -2.42 -5.58
CA ILE A 12 -4.43 -3.33 -4.89
C ILE A 12 -5.59 -2.54 -4.29
N THR A 13 -5.29 -1.44 -3.59
CA THR A 13 -6.32 -0.56 -2.99
C THR A 13 -7.30 -0.04 -4.04
N TRP A 14 -6.81 0.33 -5.24
CA TRP A 14 -7.64 0.78 -6.34
C TRP A 14 -8.52 -0.33 -6.93
N ILE A 15 -7.95 -1.52 -7.19
CA ILE A 15 -8.68 -2.68 -7.72
C ILE A 15 -9.78 -3.12 -6.73
N CYS A 16 -9.43 -3.21 -5.45
CA CYS A 16 -10.31 -3.70 -4.39
C CYS A 16 -11.21 -2.62 -3.78
N LYS A 17 -11.13 -1.35 -4.24
CA LYS A 17 -11.88 -0.19 -3.72
C LYS A 17 -11.79 -0.04 -2.20
N LEU A 18 -10.61 -0.30 -1.64
CA LEU A 18 -10.39 -0.19 -0.20
C LEU A 18 -10.37 1.30 0.22
N PRO A 19 -11.00 1.68 1.34
CA PRO A 19 -10.98 3.05 1.81
C PRO A 19 -9.58 3.51 2.25
N HIS A 20 -8.72 2.59 2.74
CA HIS A 20 -7.34 2.92 3.10
C HIS A 20 -6.32 1.86 2.64
N LEU A 21 -5.13 2.34 2.24
CA LEU A 21 -3.97 1.51 1.85
C LEU A 21 -3.54 0.49 2.92
N ARG A 22 -3.80 0.81 4.19
CA ARG A 22 -3.43 -0.03 5.34
C ARG A 22 -4.15 -1.38 5.32
N GLU A 23 -5.32 -1.44 4.71
CA GLU A 23 -6.11 -2.68 4.58
C GLU A 23 -5.52 -3.62 3.53
N ALA A 24 -4.71 -3.08 2.61
CA ALA A 24 -3.97 -3.87 1.63
C ALA A 24 -2.63 -4.40 2.16
N ILE A 25 -2.23 -4.04 3.40
CA ILE A 25 -0.92 -4.37 3.98
C ILE A 25 -1.11 -5.13 5.29
N PRO A 26 -0.62 -6.38 5.43
CA PRO A 26 -0.81 -7.17 6.65
C PRO A 26 -0.08 -6.57 7.87
N PHE A 27 1.10 -5.97 7.67
CA PHE A 27 1.89 -5.32 8.71
C PHE A 27 2.29 -3.90 8.29
N PRO A 28 1.35 -2.92 8.38
CA PRO A 28 1.60 -1.58 7.87
C PRO A 28 2.58 -0.83 8.77
N ARG A 29 3.70 -0.39 8.19
CA ARG A 29 4.63 0.51 8.87
C ARG A 29 4.09 1.93 8.82
N LEU A 30 3.77 2.49 9.97
CA LEU A 30 3.23 3.84 10.11
C LEU A 30 4.10 4.63 11.08
N MET A 31 4.09 5.97 10.98
CA MET A 31 4.67 6.83 12.02
C MET A 31 3.89 6.60 13.33
N GLY A 32 4.38 5.69 14.17
CA GLY A 32 3.74 5.26 15.41
C GLY A 32 3.41 3.77 15.52
N ARG A 33 3.54 2.98 14.44
CA ARG A 33 3.36 1.51 14.48
C ARG A 33 4.51 0.82 13.75
N LEU A 34 5.41 0.21 14.53
CA LEU A 34 6.57 -0.54 14.05
C LEU A 34 6.54 -2.03 14.44
N ASN A 35 5.57 -2.43 15.25
CA ASN A 35 5.37 -3.82 15.68
C ASN A 35 4.28 -4.49 14.83
N PRO A 36 4.41 -5.79 14.52
CA PRO A 36 3.36 -6.55 13.85
C PRO A 36 2.05 -6.51 14.63
#